data_AF-A0A7G8F3I1-F1
#
_entry.id   AF-A0A7G8F3I1-F1
#
_cell.length_a   1.000
_cell.length_b   1.000
_cell.length_c   1.000
_cell.angle_alpha   90.00
_cell.angle_beta   90.00
_cell.angle_gamma   90.00
#
_symmetry.space_group_name_H-M   'P 1'
#
loop_
_entity.id
_entity.type
_entity.pdbx_description
1 polymer ?
#
loop_
_entity_poly.entity_id
_entity_poly.type
_entity_poly.pdbx_seq_one_letter_code
_entity_poly.pdbx_strand_id
1 'polypeptide(L)'
;MQATELTSRRICKILKDKGFNCQLNIFKANPPELATVWVHNGGMWWMIEGVWRNSNHVSDTNDCEIDIQFKAQILFEDQNSCEVVIKRISKLLLGVKTYLCGSEDFSRPVPLLILLPIPLIPDDDIEEALIINQFYQFKAAVCKSIGCEAKQET
;
A
#
# COMPACT_ATOMS: atom_id res chain seq x y z
N MET A 1 -5.74 25.42 -11.78
CA MET A 1 -4.74 25.85 -10.77
C MET A 1 -4.74 24.80 -9.67
N GLN A 2 -3.54 24.39 -9.25
CA GLN A 2 -3.21 23.46 -8.16
C GLN A 2 -3.78 22.04 -8.29
N ALA A 3 -2.92 21.11 -8.72
CA ALA A 3 -3.03 19.73 -8.28
C ALA A 3 -3.10 19.77 -6.74
N THR A 4 -4.28 19.43 -6.23
CA THR A 4 -4.59 19.26 -4.82
C THR A 4 -3.50 18.40 -4.18
N GLU A 5 -3.20 18.73 -2.93
CA GLU A 5 -2.10 18.21 -2.12
C GLU A 5 -1.79 16.74 -2.43
N LEU A 6 -0.72 16.52 -3.21
CA LEU A 6 -0.37 15.24 -3.85
C LEU A 6 -0.69 14.08 -2.93
N THR A 7 -1.56 13.15 -3.34
CA THR A 7 -2.24 12.18 -2.47
C THR A 7 -1.33 11.49 -1.44
N SER A 8 -0.09 11.17 -1.80
CA SER A 8 0.89 10.61 -0.87
C SER A 8 1.27 11.56 0.27
N ARG A 9 1.33 12.88 0.05
CA ARG A 9 1.48 13.91 1.10
C ARG A 9 0.30 13.93 2.05
N ARG A 10 -0.93 13.93 1.53
CA ARG A 10 -2.16 13.86 2.34
C ARG A 10 -2.21 12.58 3.17
N ILE A 11 -1.92 11.43 2.56
CA ILE A 11 -1.82 10.14 3.26
C ILE A 11 -0.75 10.19 4.35
N CYS A 12 0.44 10.74 4.06
CA CYS A 12 1.52 10.85 5.03
C CYS A 12 1.13 11.72 6.23
N LYS A 13 0.44 12.84 5.98
CA LYS A 13 -0.09 13.71 7.03
C LYS A 13 -1.13 12.99 7.89
N ILE A 14 -2.13 12.37 7.27
CA ILE A 14 -3.17 11.56 7.95
C ILE A 14 -2.54 10.54 8.91
N LEU A 15 -1.54 9.80 8.45
CA LEU A 15 -0.89 8.77 9.26
C LEU A 15 -0.04 9.37 10.39
N LYS A 16 0.67 10.47 10.14
CA LYS A 16 1.41 11.19 11.19
C LYS A 16 0.50 11.74 12.27
N ASP A 17 -0.66 12.28 11.89
CA ASP A 17 -1.65 12.82 12.82
C ASP A 17 -2.27 11.72 13.69
N LYS A 18 -2.25 10.46 13.24
CA LYS A 18 -2.59 9.26 14.03
C LYS A 18 -1.42 8.67 14.84
N GLY A 19 -0.25 9.30 14.83
CA GLY A 19 0.91 8.88 15.61
C GLY A 19 1.77 7.79 14.95
N PHE A 20 1.55 7.47 13.67
CA PHE A 20 2.42 6.53 12.97
C PHE A 20 3.78 7.17 12.65
N ASN A 21 4.84 6.36 12.75
CA ASN A 21 6.16 6.75 12.26
C ASN A 21 6.18 6.65 10.73
N CYS A 22 6.00 7.78 10.05
CA CYS A 22 5.90 7.83 8.59
C CYS A 22 6.95 8.72 7.93
N GLN A 23 7.45 8.28 6.78
CA GLN A 23 8.36 9.02 5.91
C GLN A 23 7.75 9.13 4.51
N LEU A 24 7.72 10.34 3.95
CA LEU A 24 7.35 10.56 2.56
C LEU A 24 8.60 10.46 1.69
N ASN A 25 8.61 9.53 0.75
CA ASN A 25 9.69 9.38 -0.23
C ASN A 25 9.22 9.88 -1.60
N ILE A 26 9.85 10.94 -2.12
CA ILE A 26 9.49 11.56 -3.39
C ILE A 26 10.52 11.15 -4.45
N PHE A 27 10.09 10.40 -5.45
CA PHE A 27 10.90 9.98 -6.60
C PHE A 27 10.94 11.03 -7.70
N LYS A 28 9.87 11.81 -7.85
CA LYS A 28 9.77 12.92 -8.82
C LYS A 28 8.90 14.01 -8.22
N ALA A 29 9.46 15.19 -7.98
CA ALA A 29 8.74 16.31 -7.36
C ALA A 29 7.84 17.09 -8.34
N ASN A 30 8.07 16.97 -9.65
CA ASN A 30 7.34 17.73 -10.67
C ASN A 30 6.05 17.00 -11.08
N PRO A 31 4.92 17.71 -11.28
CA PRO A 31 3.65 17.09 -11.66
C PRO A 31 3.72 16.15 -12.87
N PRO A 32 3.08 14.96 -12.80
CA PRO A 32 2.55 14.34 -11.57
C PRO A 32 3.70 13.96 -10.63
N GLU A 33 3.59 14.31 -9.34
CA GLU A 33 4.57 13.87 -8.32
C GLU A 33 4.44 12.36 -8.14
N LEU A 34 5.59 11.69 -8.12
CA LEU A 34 5.67 10.27 -7.80
C LEU A 34 6.26 10.17 -6.40
N ALA A 35 5.45 9.71 -5.45
CA ALA A 35 5.86 9.58 -4.06
C ALA A 35 5.19 8.38 -3.38
N THR A 36 5.89 7.77 -2.43
CA THR A 36 5.40 6.67 -1.58
C THR A 36 5.55 7.05 -0.12
N VAL A 37 4.54 6.75 0.68
CA VAL A 37 4.58 6.86 2.15
C VAL A 37 5.07 5.55 2.73
N TRP A 38 6.15 5.63 3.50
CA TRP A 38 6.71 4.52 4.26
C TRP A 38 6.24 4.65 5.69
N VAL A 39 5.64 3.59 6.23
CA VAL A 39 5.14 3.55 7.61
C VAL A 39 5.88 2.47 8.36
N HIS A 40 6.55 2.83 9.46
CA HIS A 40 7.13 1.84 10.37
C HIS A 40 6.15 1.54 11.50
N ASN A 41 5.64 0.31 11.55
CA ASN A 41 4.67 -0.10 12.55
C ASN A 41 4.74 -1.60 12.82
N GLY A 42 4.75 -2.01 14.10
CA GLY A 42 4.89 -3.41 14.49
C GLY A 42 6.22 -4.06 14.09
N GLY A 43 7.31 -3.28 14.01
CA GLY A 43 8.63 -3.75 13.56
C GLY A 43 8.73 -4.03 12.06
N MET A 44 7.73 -3.64 11.27
CA MET A 44 7.69 -3.81 9.81
C MET A 44 7.54 -2.47 9.11
N TRP A 45 8.07 -2.40 7.89
CA TRP A 45 7.87 -1.28 6.98
C TRP A 45 6.73 -1.59 6.02
N TRP A 46 5.78 -0.66 5.94
CA TRP A 46 4.62 -0.70 5.06
C TRP A 46 4.72 0.45 4.05
N MET A 47 4.28 0.22 2.83
CA MET A 47 4.32 1.22 1.77
C MET A 47 2.92 1.57 1.31
N ILE A 48 2.64 2.85 1.12
CA ILE A 48 1.35 3.34 0.62
C ILE A 48 1.62 4.37 -0.46
N GLU A 49 0.95 4.27 -1.60
CA GLU A 49 1.11 5.22 -2.69
C GLU A 49 -0.25 5.63 -3.28
N GLY A 50 -0.36 6.88 -3.70
CA GLY A 50 -1.42 7.31 -4.63
C GLY A 50 -0.93 7.14 -6.06
N VAL A 51 -1.65 6.35 -6.86
CA VAL A 51 -1.38 6.07 -8.27
C VAL A 51 -2.38 6.83 -9.11
N TRP A 52 -1.89 7.75 -9.93
CA TRP A 52 -2.72 8.49 -10.86
C TRP A 52 -3.14 7.58 -12.01
N ARG A 53 -4.44 7.44 -12.24
CA ARG A 53 -4.92 6.83 -13.48
C ARG A 53 -5.09 7.94 -14.51
N ASN A 54 -4.20 7.98 -15.50
CA ASN A 54 -4.48 8.69 -16.74
C ASN A 54 -5.57 7.90 -17.48
N SER A 55 -6.84 8.15 -17.18
CA SER A 55 -7.89 7.86 -18.14
C SER A 55 -7.63 8.75 -19.35
N ASN A 56 -7.58 8.18 -20.55
CA ASN A 56 -7.46 8.91 -21.83
C ASN A 56 -8.71 9.78 -22.13
N HIS A 57 -9.26 10.47 -21.14
CA HIS A 57 -10.45 11.28 -21.28
C HIS A 57 -10.09 12.62 -21.93
N VAL A 58 -10.58 12.75 -23.16
CA VAL A 58 -10.60 13.96 -24.00
C VAL A 58 -11.64 14.97 -23.47
N SER A 59 -11.90 15.01 -22.15
CA SER A 59 -12.93 15.90 -21.57
C SER A 59 -12.31 16.90 -20.60
N ASP A 60 -12.63 18.17 -20.79
CA ASP A 60 -12.25 19.35 -19.99
C ASP A 60 -12.75 19.33 -18.53
N THR A 61 -13.12 18.17 -17.99
CA THR A 61 -13.52 17.99 -16.60
C THR A 61 -12.32 17.49 -15.79
N ASN A 62 -11.85 18.32 -14.86
CA ASN A 62 -10.65 18.16 -14.03
C ASN A 62 -10.69 16.97 -13.02
N ASP A 63 -11.54 15.98 -13.24
CA ASP A 63 -11.72 14.86 -12.32
C ASP A 63 -10.58 13.85 -12.53
N CYS A 64 -9.49 14.03 -11.80
CA CYS A 64 -8.41 13.06 -11.77
C CYS A 64 -8.79 11.92 -10.81
N GLU A 65 -8.96 10.71 -11.32
CA GLU A 65 -9.16 9.53 -10.48
C GLU A 65 -7.82 9.03 -9.93
N ILE A 66 -7.79 8.72 -8.63
CA ILE A 66 -6.58 8.26 -7.94
C ILE A 66 -6.82 6.86 -7.36
N ASP A 67 -5.98 5.92 -7.76
CA ASP A 67 -5.91 4.55 -7.22
C ASP A 67 -4.97 4.57 -6.00
N ILE A 68 -5.45 4.36 -4.78
CA ILE A 68 -4.57 4.21 -3.60
C ILE A 68 -4.13 2.76 -3.49
N GLN A 69 -2.84 2.51 -3.29
CA GLN A 69 -2.30 1.16 -3.15
C GLN A 69 -1.53 0.99 -1.84
N PHE A 70 -1.89 -0.04 -1.09
CA PHE A 70 -1.14 -0.52 0.06
C PHE A 70 -0.22 -1.66 -0.37
N LYS A 71 1.03 -1.64 0.08
CA LYS A 71 2.04 -2.62 -0.28
C LYS A 71 2.78 -3.15 0.93
N ALA A 72 3.07 -4.45 0.88
CA ALA A 72 3.98 -5.13 1.79
C ALA A 72 4.93 -6.00 0.98
N GLN A 73 6.20 -6.05 1.40
CA GLN A 73 7.20 -6.92 0.82
C GLN A 73 7.76 -7.84 1.89
N ILE A 74 7.79 -9.14 1.61
CA ILE A 74 8.21 -10.17 2.56
C ILE A 74 9.19 -11.10 1.86
N LEU A 75 10.30 -11.43 2.51
CA LEU A 75 11.30 -12.35 1.98
C LEU A 75 10.99 -13.77 2.43
N PHE A 76 11.04 -14.72 1.50
CA PHE A 76 10.82 -16.15 1.77
C PHE A 76 12.04 -16.97 1.39
N GLU A 77 12.41 -17.91 2.25
CA GLU A 77 13.50 -18.86 2.01
C GLU A 77 13.04 -20.14 1.31
N ASP A 78 11.73 -20.39 1.24
CA ASP A 78 11.15 -21.55 0.57
C ASP A 78 9.79 -21.27 -0.07
N GLN A 79 9.48 -22.06 -1.11
CA GLN A 79 8.25 -21.92 -1.89
C GLN A 79 6.98 -22.24 -1.08
N ASN A 80 7.03 -23.24 -0.21
CA ASN A 80 5.85 -23.71 0.52
C ASN A 80 5.35 -22.63 1.47
N SER A 81 6.25 -21.99 2.22
CA SER A 81 5.94 -20.87 3.10
C SER A 81 5.32 -19.71 2.32
N CYS A 82 5.89 -19.36 1.17
CA CYS A 82 5.35 -18.31 0.31
C CYS A 82 3.93 -18.65 -0.17
N GLU A 83 3.71 -19.86 -0.68
CA GLU A 83 2.39 -20.30 -1.16
C GLU A 83 1.33 -20.31 -0.05
N VAL A 84 1.71 -20.71 1.16
CA VAL A 84 0.81 -20.68 2.33
C VAL A 84 0.38 -19.24 2.62
N VAL A 85 1.31 -18.30 2.58
CA VAL A 85 1.03 -16.88 2.81
C VAL A 85 0.13 -16.30 1.71
N ILE A 86 0.41 -16.61 0.44
CA ILE A 86 -0.45 -16.22 -0.71
C ILE A 86 -1.88 -16.76 -0.52
N LYS A 87 -2.01 -18.07 -0.22
CA LYS A 87 -3.32 -18.70 -0.01
C LYS A 87 -4.09 -18.09 1.15
N ARG A 88 -3.41 -17.72 2.24
CA ARG A 88 -4.03 -17.06 3.40
C ARG A 88 -4.45 -15.63 3.08
N ILE A 89 -3.59 -14.83 2.47
CA ILE A 89 -3.89 -13.42 2.21
C ILE A 89 -5.04 -13.27 1.21
N SER A 90 -5.10 -14.10 0.16
CA SER A 90 -6.19 -14.08 -0.82
C SER A 90 -7.55 -14.47 -0.22
N LYS A 91 -7.59 -15.15 0.93
CA LYS A 91 -8.82 -15.42 1.68
C LYS A 91 -9.21 -14.27 2.62
N LEU A 92 -8.24 -13.47 3.05
CA LEU A 92 -8.45 -12.40 4.03
C LEU A 92 -8.77 -11.05 3.37
N LEU A 93 -8.24 -10.81 2.16
CA LEU A 93 -8.40 -9.56 1.44
C LEU A 93 -8.97 -9.81 0.04
N LEU A 94 -10.11 -9.19 -0.25
CA LEU A 94 -10.67 -9.16 -1.60
C LEU A 94 -9.87 -8.20 -2.48
N GLY A 95 -9.58 -8.62 -3.71
CA GLY A 95 -8.87 -7.78 -4.70
C GLY A 95 -7.35 -7.66 -4.48
N VAL A 96 -6.79 -8.35 -3.48
CA VAL A 96 -5.33 -8.40 -3.25
C VAL A 96 -4.62 -9.05 -4.45
N LYS A 97 -3.49 -8.47 -4.83
CA LYS A 97 -2.59 -9.01 -5.86
C LYS A 97 -1.27 -9.38 -5.21
N THR A 98 -0.73 -10.54 -5.57
CA THR A 98 0.54 -11.03 -5.06
C THR A 98 1.50 -11.31 -6.21
N TYR A 99 2.72 -10.84 -6.10
CA TYR A 99 3.78 -11.01 -7.11
C TYR A 99 5.00 -11.61 -6.44
N LEU A 100 5.43 -12.78 -6.93
CA LEU A 100 6.70 -13.37 -6.52
C LEU A 100 7.79 -12.80 -7.43
N CYS A 101 8.69 -12.00 -6.86
CA CYS A 101 9.69 -11.23 -7.60
C CYS A 101 11.05 -11.94 -7.55
N GLY A 102 11.23 -13.05 -8.25
CA GLY A 102 12.50 -13.78 -8.24
C GLY A 102 12.42 -15.22 -8.74
N SER A 103 13.55 -15.93 -8.65
CA SER A 103 13.87 -17.18 -9.36
C SER A 103 12.97 -18.37 -9.00
N GLU A 104 12.89 -19.31 -9.96
CA GLU A 104 12.27 -20.63 -9.79
C GLU A 104 12.97 -21.48 -8.71
N ASP A 105 14.24 -21.18 -8.40
CA ASP A 105 14.95 -21.76 -7.27
C ASP A 105 15.02 -20.77 -6.09
N PHE A 106 14.62 -21.22 -4.91
CA PHE A 106 14.74 -20.48 -3.64
C PHE A 106 16.19 -20.54 -3.11
N SER A 107 17.18 -20.43 -4.00
CA SER A 107 18.62 -20.45 -3.67
C SER A 107 19.05 -19.25 -2.82
N ARG A 108 18.22 -18.20 -2.79
CA ARG A 108 18.32 -16.99 -1.99
C ARG A 108 16.91 -16.56 -1.56
N PRO A 109 16.75 -15.74 -0.51
CA PRO A 109 15.45 -15.25 -0.12
C PRO A 109 14.74 -14.53 -1.28
N VAL A 110 13.53 -14.98 -1.61
CA VAL A 110 12.71 -14.46 -2.71
C VAL A 110 11.67 -13.47 -2.16
N PRO A 111 11.59 -12.24 -2.69
CA PRO A 111 10.59 -11.28 -2.28
C PRO A 111 9.21 -11.61 -2.84
N LEU A 112 8.22 -11.71 -1.94
CA LEU A 112 6.80 -11.66 -2.25
C LEU A 112 6.30 -10.23 -2.04
N LEU A 113 5.80 -9.61 -3.10
CA LEU A 113 5.10 -8.33 -3.06
C LEU A 113 3.59 -8.56 -2.95
N ILE A 114 2.97 -7.98 -1.93
CA ILE A 114 1.53 -8.01 -1.69
C ILE A 114 0.99 -6.60 -1.93
N LEU A 115 0.01 -6.46 -2.83
CA LEU A 115 -0.63 -5.20 -3.18
C LEU A 115 -2.13 -5.26 -2.91
N LEU A 116 -2.64 -4.31 -2.12
CA LEU A 116 -4.07 -4.08 -1.97
C LEU A 116 -4.44 -2.73 -2.59
N PRO A 117 -5.05 -2.72 -3.79
CA PRO A 117 -5.61 -1.50 -4.35
C PRO A 117 -6.93 -1.16 -3.63
N ILE A 118 -7.11 0.10 -3.27
CA ILE A 118 -8.42 0.66 -2.97
C ILE A 118 -9.03 1.15 -4.30
N PRO A 119 -10.30 0.83 -4.61
CA PRO A 119 -10.96 1.34 -5.82
C PRO A 119 -10.97 2.86 -5.87
N LEU A 120 -10.97 3.40 -7.09
CA LEU A 120 -10.93 4.81 -7.47
C LEU A 120 -11.76 5.70 -6.53
N ILE A 121 -11.09 6.59 -5.79
CA ILE A 121 -11.72 7.62 -4.98
C ILE A 121 -11.30 8.96 -5.57
N PRO A 122 -12.25 9.88 -5.87
CA PRO A 122 -11.90 11.26 -6.20
C PRO A 122 -11.00 11.84 -5.11
N ASP A 123 -9.95 12.61 -5.46
CA ASP A 123 -8.96 13.07 -4.47
C ASP A 123 -9.61 13.82 -3.28
N ASP A 124 -10.69 14.56 -3.52
CA ASP A 124 -11.45 15.27 -2.51
C ASP A 124 -12.19 14.34 -1.53
N ASP A 125 -12.54 13.14 -1.96
CA ASP A 125 -13.29 12.13 -1.19
C ASP A 125 -12.40 11.19 -0.36
N ILE A 126 -11.08 11.40 -0.36
CA ILE A 126 -10.16 10.60 0.45
C ILE A 126 -10.34 10.93 1.95
N GLU A 127 -11.26 10.22 2.59
CA GLU A 127 -11.52 10.35 4.02
C GLU A 127 -10.37 9.77 4.86
N GLU A 128 -9.97 10.50 5.90
CA GLU A 128 -8.97 10.05 6.87
C GLU A 128 -9.32 8.68 7.46
N ALA A 129 -10.59 8.50 7.86
CA ALA A 129 -11.07 7.25 8.44
C ALA A 129 -10.94 6.07 7.47
N LEU A 130 -11.14 6.31 6.17
CA LEU A 130 -10.98 5.27 5.15
C LEU A 130 -9.53 4.82 5.03
N ILE A 131 -8.58 5.76 4.92
CA ILE A 131 -7.13 5.44 4.85
C ILE A 131 -6.69 4.63 6.07
N ILE A 132 -7.09 5.07 7.27
CA ILE A 132 -6.69 4.43 8.51
C ILE A 132 -7.31 3.03 8.64
N ASN A 133 -8.60 2.89 8.36
CA ASN A 133 -9.27 1.59 8.44
C ASN A 133 -8.68 0.59 7.44
N GLN A 134 -8.41 1.03 6.21
CA GLN A 134 -7.83 0.19 5.17
C GLN A 134 -6.38 -0.19 5.50
N PHE A 135 -5.60 0.74 6.06
CA PHE A 135 -4.25 0.43 6.55
C PHE A 135 -4.27 -0.65 7.63
N TYR A 136 -5.14 -0.53 8.63
CA TYR A 136 -5.26 -1.53 9.70
C TYR A 136 -5.74 -2.89 9.17
N GLN A 137 -6.73 -2.91 8.28
CA GLN A 137 -7.22 -4.15 7.66
C GLN A 137 -6.11 -4.85 6.86
N PHE A 138 -5.39 -4.08 6.03
CA PHE A 138 -4.26 -4.59 5.26
C PHE A 138 -3.16 -5.15 6.16
N LYS A 139 -2.70 -4.37 7.15
CA LYS A 139 -1.71 -4.77 8.14
C LYS A 139 -2.13 -6.07 8.84
N ALA A 140 -3.34 -6.10 9.40
CA ALA A 140 -3.84 -7.24 10.16
C ALA A 140 -3.90 -8.51 9.31
N ALA A 141 -4.35 -8.40 8.05
CA ALA A 141 -4.42 -9.53 7.14
C ALA A 141 -3.02 -10.06 6.78
N VAL A 142 -2.06 -9.17 6.51
CA VAL A 142 -0.66 -9.55 6.24
C VAL A 142 -0.01 -10.18 7.46
N CYS A 143 -0.10 -9.58 8.64
CA CYS A 143 0.46 -10.16 9.87
C CYS A 143 -0.14 -11.55 10.15
N LYS A 144 -1.47 -11.69 10.01
CA LYS A 144 -2.16 -12.97 10.17
C LYS A 144 -1.72 -14.01 9.14
N SER A 145 -1.43 -13.62 7.89
CA SER A 145 -1.03 -14.57 6.85
C SER A 145 0.35 -15.16 7.13
N ILE A 146 1.30 -14.35 7.60
CA ILE A 146 2.67 -14.77 7.98
C ILE A 146 2.79 -15.36 9.39
N GLY A 147 1.71 -15.36 10.17
CA GLY A 147 1.72 -15.90 11.54
C GLY A 147 2.35 -14.96 12.57
N CYS A 148 2.52 -13.68 12.26
CA CYS A 148 2.81 -12.67 13.26
C CYS A 148 1.52 -12.33 13.99
N GLU A 149 1.43 -12.64 15.27
CA GLU A 149 0.40 -12.05 16.11
C GLU A 149 0.64 -10.54 16.11
N ALA A 150 -0.32 -9.77 15.58
CA ALA A 150 -0.27 -8.33 15.66
C ALA A 150 -0.31 -7.97 17.15
N LYS A 151 0.85 -7.68 17.74
CA LYS A 151 0.89 -7.10 19.07
C LYS A 151 0.04 -5.83 19.00
N GLN A 152 -1.05 -5.80 19.77
CA GLN A 152 -1.80 -4.58 19.98
C GLN A 152 -0.82 -3.59 20.62
N GLU A 153 -0.42 -2.58 19.86
CA GLU A 153 0.29 -1.43 20.42
C GLU A 153 -0.76 -0.65 21.21
N THR A 154 -0.54 -0.57 22.52
CA THR A 154 -1.38 0.10 23.52
C THR A 154 -1.05 1.57 23.60
#